data_AF-A0AA94XZ10-F1
#
_entry.id   AF-A0AA94XZ10-F1
#
_cell.length_a   1.000
_cell.length_b   1.000
_cell.length_c   1.000
_cell.angle_alpha   90.00
_cell.angle_beta   90.00
_cell.angle_gamma   90.00
#
_symmetry.space_group_name_H-M   'P 1'
#
loop_
_entity.id
_entity.type
_entity.pdbx_description
1 polymer ?
#
loop_
_entity_poly.entity_id
_entity_poly.type
_entity_poly.pdbx_seq_one_letter_code
_entity_poly.pdbx_strand_id
1 'polypeptide(L)'
;MFPSTAPEPSRCLVAGLFKRKDLKFFAGERFLKYREARAKLWTAAFGPYVQEFLAERTGEVLSEHDAAKASAIIARDYEELKRLAAKDDDVAGRPELIKATSKSDHFELRFSSPAIGPAPRGVYVDERETDRRLQFPIVEQDSGQYIAKISYATLGASFKGKADIHVNYDHAETRRIRMPANVKETTHAGAIVFRTVTGALSIDLRKAKLA
;
A
#
# COMPACT_ATOMS: atom_id res chain seq x y z
N MET A 1 -29.69 33.15 4.08
CA MET A 1 -28.30 33.17 4.58
C MET A 1 -27.80 31.73 4.53
N PHE A 2 -27.09 31.35 3.46
CA PHE A 2 -26.55 29.99 3.36
C PHE A 2 -25.28 29.92 4.21
N PRO A 3 -25.14 28.95 5.13
CA PRO A 3 -23.88 28.79 5.85
C PRO A 3 -22.81 28.44 4.81
N SER A 4 -21.71 29.19 4.81
CA SER A 4 -20.52 28.82 4.04
C SER A 4 -20.01 27.48 4.57
N THR A 5 -20.31 26.39 3.88
CA THR A 5 -19.89 25.02 4.23
C THR A 5 -18.48 24.70 3.76
N ALA A 6 -17.77 25.65 3.15
CA ALA A 6 -16.40 25.46 2.70
C ALA A 6 -15.42 25.79 3.83
N PRO A 7 -14.52 24.86 4.23
CA PRO A 7 -13.48 25.16 5.20
C PRO A 7 -12.56 26.27 4.69
N GLU A 8 -12.10 27.14 5.60
CA GLU A 8 -11.23 28.26 5.24
C GLU A 8 -9.95 27.76 4.53
N PRO A 9 -9.50 28.39 3.43
CA PRO A 9 -8.33 27.93 2.67
C PRO A 9 -7.05 27.77 3.52
N SER A 10 -6.86 28.63 4.52
CA SER A 10 -5.76 28.54 5.49
C SER A 10 -5.81 27.25 6.31
N ARG A 11 -7.00 26.82 6.76
CA ARG A 11 -7.22 25.58 7.52
C ARG A 11 -6.91 24.35 6.66
N CYS A 12 -7.34 24.34 5.40
CA CYS A 12 -7.01 23.26 4.45
C CYS A 12 -5.50 23.14 4.22
N LEU A 13 -4.79 24.27 4.15
CA LEU A 13 -3.32 24.28 4.01
C LEU A 13 -2.63 23.74 5.26
N VAL A 14 -3.06 24.16 6.45
CA VAL A 14 -2.49 23.68 7.72
C VAL A 14 -2.77 22.19 7.93
N ALA A 15 -4.00 21.72 7.69
CA ALA A 15 -4.35 20.30 7.73
C ALA A 15 -3.54 19.47 6.72
N GLY A 16 -3.35 20.00 5.51
CA GLY A 16 -2.51 19.37 4.48
C GLY A 16 -1.03 19.29 4.87
N LEU A 17 -0.49 20.31 5.54
CA LEU A 17 0.88 20.30 6.07
C LEU A 17 1.02 19.31 7.22
N PHE A 18 0.12 19.37 8.19
CA PHE A 18 0.05 18.44 9.32
C PHE A 18 0.01 16.99 8.85
N LYS A 19 -0.86 16.67 7.87
CA LYS A 19 -0.93 15.33 7.27
C LYS A 19 0.38 14.88 6.64
N ARG A 20 1.03 15.75 5.84
CA ARG A 20 2.23 15.38 5.08
C ARG A 20 3.51 15.36 5.93
N LYS A 21 3.55 16.08 7.04
CA LYS A 21 4.78 16.29 7.84
C LYS A 21 4.68 15.71 9.25
N ASP A 22 3.62 16.05 9.98
CA ASP A 22 3.54 15.81 11.41
C ASP A 22 2.85 14.48 11.74
N LEU A 23 1.78 14.11 11.03
CA LEU A 23 1.16 12.78 11.18
C LEU A 23 2.12 11.64 10.81
N LYS A 24 3.18 11.89 10.04
CA LYS A 24 4.22 10.90 9.74
C LYS A 24 5.01 10.44 10.97
N PHE A 25 5.02 11.20 12.06
CA PHE A 25 5.62 10.77 13.33
C PHE A 25 4.77 9.71 14.06
N PHE A 26 3.48 9.68 13.75
CA PHE A 26 2.47 8.80 14.35
C PHE A 26 2.05 7.67 13.41
N ALA A 27 2.67 7.57 12.23
CA ALA A 27 2.49 6.44 11.33
C ALA A 27 3.08 5.15 11.92
N GLY A 28 2.40 4.02 11.74
CA GLY A 28 2.78 2.69 12.24
C GLY A 28 4.29 2.39 12.14
N GLU A 29 4.85 2.48 10.94
CA GLU A 29 6.25 2.16 10.63
C GLU A 29 7.25 2.89 11.55
N ARG A 30 6.90 4.09 12.03
CA ARG A 30 7.76 4.93 12.85
C ARG A 30 7.37 4.91 14.32
N PHE A 31 6.09 5.10 14.62
CA PHE A 31 5.60 5.28 15.98
C PHE A 31 5.77 4.02 16.83
N LEU A 32 5.49 2.84 16.25
CA LEU A 32 5.60 1.56 16.95
C LEU A 32 7.06 1.19 17.29
N LYS A 33 8.04 1.83 16.65
CA LYS A 33 9.48 1.65 16.94
C LYS A 33 10.00 2.59 18.02
N TYR A 34 9.22 3.59 18.44
CA TYR A 34 9.63 4.48 19.51
C TYR A 34 9.55 3.79 20.86
N ARG A 35 10.55 4.04 21.72
CA ARG A 35 10.40 3.79 23.15
C ARG A 35 9.24 4.63 23.66
N GLU A 36 8.45 4.08 24.58
CA GLU A 36 7.24 4.73 25.13
C GLU A 36 7.51 6.17 25.61
N ALA A 37 8.59 6.39 26.36
CA ALA A 37 8.96 7.73 26.84
C ALA A 37 9.14 8.75 25.70
N ARG A 38 9.70 8.31 24.56
CA ARG A 38 9.88 9.16 23.37
C ARG A 38 8.55 9.39 22.65
N ALA A 39 7.69 8.38 22.56
CA ALA A 39 6.36 8.51 21.99
C ALA A 39 5.50 9.51 22.78
N LYS A 40 5.53 9.43 24.12
CA LYS A 40 4.86 10.39 25.00
C LYS A 40 5.41 11.81 24.87
N LEU A 41 6.73 11.97 24.74
CA LEU A 41 7.36 13.27 24.51
C LEU A 41 6.90 13.90 23.19
N TRP A 42 6.88 13.13 22.09
CA TRP A 42 6.36 13.61 20.82
C TRP A 42 4.89 14.00 20.92
N THR A 43 4.06 13.16 21.55
CA THR A 43 2.64 13.43 21.73
C THR A 43 2.41 14.73 22.51
N ALA A 44 3.16 14.94 23.60
CA ALA A 44 3.08 16.16 24.39
C ALA A 44 3.54 17.41 23.63
N ALA A 45 4.55 17.29 22.76
CA ALA A 45 5.05 18.39 21.95
C ALA A 45 4.09 18.80 20.82
N PHE A 46 3.43 17.82 20.18
CA PHE A 46 2.49 18.09 19.09
C PHE A 46 1.08 18.48 19.58
N GLY A 47 0.66 18.04 20.77
CA GLY A 47 -0.65 18.32 21.36
C GLY A 47 -1.11 19.78 21.25
N PRO A 48 -0.33 20.77 21.73
CA PRO A 48 -0.69 22.18 21.64
C PRO A 48 -0.89 22.69 20.21
N TYR A 49 -0.02 22.27 19.28
CA TYR A 49 -0.13 22.65 17.87
C TYR A 49 -1.40 22.09 17.23
N VAL A 50 -1.70 20.80 17.46
CA VAL A 50 -2.93 20.18 16.93
C VAL A 50 -4.17 20.82 17.55
N GLN A 51 -4.12 21.16 18.84
CA GLN A 51 -5.20 21.84 19.53
C GLN A 51 -5.47 23.24 18.94
N GLU A 52 -4.41 24.02 18.69
CA GLU A 52 -4.51 25.40 18.21
C GLU A 52 -5.03 25.47 16.78
N PHE A 53 -4.57 24.58 15.90
CA PHE A 53 -4.81 24.72 14.46
C PHE A 53 -5.80 23.73 13.87
N LEU A 54 -6.15 22.65 14.60
CA LEU A 54 -6.95 21.56 14.07
C LEU A 54 -8.10 21.11 14.98
N ALA A 55 -8.21 21.58 16.23
CA ALA A 55 -9.23 21.08 17.17
C ALA A 55 -10.68 21.26 16.69
N GLU A 56 -10.95 22.28 15.88
CA GLU A 56 -12.28 22.52 15.32
C GLU A 56 -12.41 21.87 13.94
N ARG A 57 -13.49 21.09 13.76
CA ARG A 57 -13.91 20.58 12.43
C ARG A 57 -12.84 19.77 11.69
N THR A 58 -12.02 19.00 12.42
CA THR A 58 -11.04 18.05 11.85
C THR A 58 -11.62 17.17 10.75
N GLY A 59 -12.85 16.68 10.92
CA GLY A 59 -13.54 15.82 9.95
C GLY A 59 -13.89 16.50 8.62
N GLU A 60 -13.80 17.83 8.51
CA GLU A 60 -14.01 18.56 7.25
C GLU A 60 -12.75 18.56 6.36
N VAL A 61 -11.57 18.32 6.94
CA VAL A 61 -10.27 18.49 6.26
C VAL A 61 -9.33 17.28 6.39
N LEU A 62 -9.61 16.36 7.31
CA LEU A 62 -8.87 15.12 7.53
C LEU A 62 -9.77 13.90 7.28
N SER A 63 -9.15 12.77 6.90
CA SER A 63 -9.87 11.50 6.88
C SER A 63 -10.28 11.10 8.31
N GLU A 64 -11.29 10.25 8.47
CA GLU A 64 -11.73 9.77 9.79
C GLU A 64 -10.58 9.22 10.64
N HIS A 65 -9.68 8.46 10.01
CA HIS A 65 -8.51 7.88 10.66
C HIS A 65 -7.45 8.93 11.05
N ASP A 66 -7.20 9.91 10.18
CA ASP A 66 -6.28 11.02 10.47
C ASP A 66 -6.85 11.93 11.59
N ALA A 67 -8.17 12.17 11.58
CA ALA A 67 -8.88 12.91 12.61
C ALA A 67 -8.83 12.20 13.97
N ALA A 68 -9.02 10.87 14.00
CA ALA A 68 -8.87 10.08 15.22
C ALA A 68 -7.47 10.20 15.84
N LYS A 69 -6.41 10.20 15.01
CA LYS A 69 -5.04 10.45 15.49
C LYS A 69 -4.86 11.85 16.05
N ALA A 70 -5.41 12.87 15.37
CA ALA A 70 -5.35 14.24 15.86
C ALA A 70 -6.01 14.37 17.24
N SER A 71 -7.19 13.76 17.43
CA SER A 71 -7.88 13.71 18.74
C SER A 71 -7.05 12.99 19.80
N ALA A 72 -6.45 11.85 19.47
CA ALA A 72 -5.61 11.11 20.42
C ALA A 72 -4.30 11.87 20.77
N ILE A 73 -3.73 12.64 19.83
CA ILE A 73 -2.60 13.54 20.11
C ILE A 73 -2.99 14.64 21.10
N ILE A 74 -4.14 15.29 20.88
CA ILE A 74 -4.69 16.32 21.78
C ILE A 74 -4.91 15.74 23.19
N ALA A 75 -5.54 14.57 23.27
CA ALA A 75 -5.84 13.89 24.54
C ALA A 75 -4.59 13.31 25.23
N ARG A 76 -3.43 13.32 24.55
CA ARG A 76 -2.21 12.62 24.98
C ARG A 76 -2.43 11.13 25.23
N ASP A 77 -3.34 10.53 24.48
CA ASP A 77 -3.71 9.13 24.59
C ASP A 77 -2.72 8.25 23.83
N TYR A 78 -1.67 7.82 24.55
CA TYR A 78 -0.61 6.99 23.99
C TYR A 78 -1.12 5.62 23.52
N GLU A 79 -2.03 4.98 24.27
CA GLU A 79 -2.51 3.65 23.93
C GLU A 79 -3.42 3.69 22.70
N GLU A 80 -4.27 4.71 22.58
CA GLU A 80 -5.07 4.91 21.38
C GLU A 80 -4.20 5.23 20.16
N LEU A 81 -3.16 6.07 20.31
CA LEU A 81 -2.21 6.33 19.22
C LEU A 81 -1.47 5.06 18.79
N LYS A 82 -1.10 4.21 19.74
CA LYS A 82 -0.47 2.92 19.45
C LYS A 82 -1.42 1.98 18.72
N ARG A 83 -2.69 1.92 19.12
CA ARG A 83 -3.73 1.15 18.44
C ARG A 83 -3.98 1.65 17.01
N LEU A 84 -4.08 2.96 16.82
CA LEU A 84 -4.26 3.59 15.51
C LEU A 84 -3.03 3.42 14.60
N ALA A 85 -1.82 3.46 15.17
CA ALA A 85 -0.57 3.21 14.47
C ALA A 85 -0.43 1.72 14.07
N ALA A 86 -0.89 0.78 14.90
CA ALA A 86 -0.97 -0.63 14.51
C ALA A 86 -1.90 -0.82 13.30
N LYS A 87 -3.04 -0.13 13.30
CA LYS A 87 -3.96 -0.13 12.15
C LYS A 87 -3.31 0.45 10.89
N ASP A 88 -2.41 1.44 10.99
CA ASP A 88 -1.65 1.92 9.83
C ASP A 88 -0.76 0.84 9.23
N ASP A 89 -0.04 0.10 10.08
CA ASP A 89 0.87 -0.95 9.63
C ASP A 89 0.10 -2.10 8.98
N ASP A 90 -1.06 -2.44 9.53
CA ASP A 90 -1.98 -3.40 8.92
C ASP A 90 -2.46 -2.90 7.55
N VAL A 91 -2.88 -1.62 7.46
CA VAL A 91 -3.32 -0.98 6.21
C VAL A 91 -2.19 -0.85 5.19
N ALA A 92 -0.95 -0.62 5.63
CA ALA A 92 0.24 -0.51 4.78
C ALA A 92 0.84 -1.88 4.42
N GLY A 93 0.23 -2.97 4.89
CA GLY A 93 0.66 -4.32 4.60
C GLY A 93 0.89 -4.54 3.10
N ARG A 94 1.99 -5.22 2.78
CA ARG A 94 2.28 -5.61 1.40
C ARG A 94 1.44 -6.84 1.06
N PRO A 95 0.83 -6.90 -0.13
CA PRO A 95 0.21 -8.12 -0.60
C PRO A 95 1.26 -9.24 -0.64
N GLU A 96 0.86 -10.46 -0.30
CA GLU A 96 1.77 -11.60 -0.19
C GLU A 96 1.38 -12.71 -1.16
N LEU A 97 2.33 -13.19 -1.95
CA LEU A 97 2.12 -14.30 -2.87
C LEU A 97 1.93 -15.58 -2.06
N ILE A 98 0.81 -16.25 -2.28
CA ILE A 98 0.49 -17.56 -1.71
C ILE A 98 1.05 -18.64 -2.62
N LYS A 99 0.84 -18.51 -3.93
CA LYS A 99 1.24 -19.50 -4.93
C LYS A 99 1.37 -18.88 -6.32
N ALA A 100 2.38 -19.29 -7.06
CA ALA A 100 2.45 -19.11 -8.50
C ALA A 100 2.34 -20.47 -9.19
N THR A 101 1.61 -20.54 -10.30
CA THR A 101 1.54 -21.74 -11.15
C THR A 101 1.57 -21.35 -12.63
N SER A 102 2.23 -22.17 -13.44
CA SER A 102 2.14 -22.08 -14.89
C SER A 102 0.93 -22.89 -15.36
N LYS A 103 0.12 -22.27 -16.22
CA LYS A 103 -0.97 -22.91 -16.95
C LYS A 103 -0.59 -22.96 -18.43
N SER A 104 -1.50 -23.46 -19.28
CA SER A 104 -1.26 -23.57 -20.72
C SER A 104 -1.04 -22.22 -21.41
N ASP A 105 -1.67 -21.15 -20.92
CA ASP A 105 -1.79 -19.86 -21.59
C ASP A 105 -1.44 -18.65 -20.69
N HIS A 106 -1.20 -18.87 -19.38
CA HIS A 106 -0.91 -17.80 -18.43
C HIS A 106 -0.12 -18.28 -17.21
N PHE A 107 0.50 -17.34 -16.49
CA PHE A 107 0.84 -17.54 -15.09
C PHE A 107 -0.38 -17.21 -14.22
N GLU A 108 -0.78 -18.15 -13.36
CA GLU A 108 -1.79 -17.92 -12.32
C GLU A 108 -1.07 -17.57 -11.02
N LEU A 109 -1.29 -16.34 -10.54
CA LEU A 109 -0.76 -15.85 -9.27
C LEU A 109 -1.89 -15.77 -8.25
N ARG A 110 -1.77 -16.52 -7.15
CA ARG A 110 -2.64 -16.41 -5.97
C ARG A 110 -1.92 -15.59 -4.92
N PHE A 111 -2.54 -14.53 -4.44
CA PHE A 111 -1.97 -13.65 -3.43
C PHE A 111 -3.03 -13.20 -2.42
N SER A 112 -2.60 -12.89 -1.20
CA SER A 112 -3.42 -12.19 -0.23
C SER A 112 -3.16 -10.68 -0.29
N SER A 113 -4.17 -9.89 0.05
CA SER A 113 -4.03 -8.46 0.34
C SER A 113 -4.48 -8.20 1.78
N PRO A 114 -3.97 -7.15 2.47
CA PRO A 114 -4.42 -6.84 3.82
C PRO A 114 -5.94 -6.67 3.89
N ALA A 115 -6.56 -7.23 4.92
CA ALA A 115 -8.02 -7.15 5.12
C ALA A 115 -8.51 -5.74 5.43
N ILE A 116 -7.61 -4.87 5.91
CA ILE A 116 -7.89 -3.46 6.20
C ILE A 116 -7.12 -2.64 5.16
N GLY A 117 -7.80 -1.77 4.43
CA GLY A 117 -7.17 -0.92 3.41
C GLY A 117 -8.00 -0.81 2.12
N PRO A 118 -7.47 -0.15 1.08
CA PRO A 118 -8.14 -0.07 -0.20
C PRO A 118 -8.24 -1.46 -0.84
N ALA A 119 -9.30 -1.70 -1.61
CA ALA A 119 -9.48 -2.97 -2.31
C ALA A 119 -8.52 -3.05 -3.51
N PRO A 120 -7.88 -4.20 -3.75
CA PRO A 120 -7.16 -4.48 -4.99
C PRO A 120 -8.06 -4.31 -6.22
N ARG A 121 -7.52 -3.73 -7.29
CA ARG A 121 -8.21 -3.54 -8.59
C ARG A 121 -7.58 -4.33 -9.73
N GLY A 122 -6.34 -4.76 -9.58
CA GLY A 122 -5.62 -5.48 -10.62
C GLY A 122 -4.18 -5.75 -10.22
N VAL A 123 -3.44 -6.30 -11.18
CA VAL A 123 -1.99 -6.44 -11.10
C VAL A 123 -1.35 -5.69 -12.25
N TYR A 124 -0.35 -4.87 -11.91
CA TYR A 124 0.56 -4.27 -12.88
C TYR A 124 1.83 -5.09 -13.01
N VAL A 125 2.29 -5.21 -14.24
CA VAL A 125 3.61 -5.72 -14.59
C VAL A 125 4.37 -4.58 -15.25
N ASP A 126 5.41 -4.11 -14.57
CA ASP A 126 6.20 -2.93 -14.94
C ASP A 126 7.59 -3.35 -15.39
N GLU A 127 7.93 -3.13 -16.66
CA GLU A 127 9.27 -3.43 -17.15
C GLU A 127 10.31 -2.49 -16.51
N ARG A 128 11.47 -3.01 -16.11
CA ARG A 128 12.45 -2.21 -15.34
C ARG A 128 13.24 -1.21 -16.16
N GLU A 129 13.45 -1.52 -17.43
CA GLU A 129 14.32 -0.76 -18.33
C GLU A 129 13.53 0.22 -19.21
N THR A 130 12.19 0.19 -19.13
CA THR A 130 11.29 1.01 -19.96
C THR A 130 10.10 1.48 -19.13
N ASP A 131 9.38 2.50 -19.59
CA ASP A 131 8.14 2.97 -18.94
C ASP A 131 6.92 2.09 -19.28
N ARG A 132 7.13 0.89 -19.84
CA ARG A 132 6.03 0.03 -20.26
C ARG A 132 5.41 -0.68 -19.06
N ARG A 133 4.09 -0.52 -18.95
CA ARG A 133 3.24 -1.12 -17.94
C ARG A 133 2.10 -1.89 -18.59
N LEU A 134 1.88 -3.12 -18.14
CA LEU A 134 0.71 -3.92 -18.52
C LEU A 134 -0.18 -4.13 -17.30
N GLN A 135 -1.48 -4.09 -17.51
CA GLN A 135 -2.48 -4.37 -16.47
C GLN A 135 -3.17 -5.69 -16.73
N PHE A 136 -3.30 -6.48 -15.67
CA PHE A 136 -4.04 -7.73 -15.66
C PHE A 136 -5.17 -7.66 -14.65
N PRO A 137 -6.36 -8.17 -14.99
CA PRO A 137 -7.47 -8.22 -14.05
C PRO A 137 -7.18 -9.21 -12.93
N ILE A 138 -7.84 -8.99 -11.79
CA ILE A 138 -7.84 -9.92 -10.66
C ILE A 138 -9.27 -10.36 -10.35
N VAL A 139 -9.39 -11.52 -9.74
CA VAL A 139 -10.66 -12.07 -9.25
C VAL A 139 -10.47 -12.44 -7.79
N GLU A 140 -11.37 -11.99 -6.92
CA GLU A 140 -11.41 -12.41 -5.53
C GLU A 140 -11.96 -13.84 -5.44
N GLN A 141 -11.27 -14.73 -4.72
CA GLN A 141 -11.74 -16.10 -4.48
C GLN A 141 -12.36 -16.26 -3.11
N ASP A 142 -11.67 -15.77 -2.09
CA ASP A 142 -12.09 -15.74 -0.69
C ASP A 142 -11.77 -14.35 -0.14
N SER A 143 -12.34 -13.99 1.01
CA SER A 143 -12.12 -12.69 1.63
C SER A 143 -10.62 -12.38 1.77
N GLY A 144 -10.15 -11.36 1.03
CA GLY A 144 -8.76 -10.93 1.04
C GLY A 144 -7.78 -11.81 0.24
N GLN A 145 -8.26 -12.80 -0.52
CA GLN A 145 -7.47 -13.63 -1.42
C GLN A 145 -7.88 -13.47 -2.88
N TYR A 146 -6.89 -13.25 -3.74
CA TYR A 146 -7.09 -12.86 -5.13
C TYR A 146 -6.28 -13.73 -6.08
N ILE A 147 -6.81 -13.91 -7.29
CA ILE A 147 -6.12 -14.51 -8.43
C ILE A 147 -5.89 -13.47 -9.51
N ALA A 148 -4.64 -13.34 -9.95
CA ALA A 148 -4.27 -12.68 -11.20
C ALA A 148 -3.91 -13.73 -12.26
N LYS A 149 -4.39 -13.54 -13.49
CA LYS A 149 -4.01 -14.34 -14.65
C LYS A 149 -3.17 -13.50 -15.61
N ILE A 150 -1.87 -13.78 -15.67
CA ILE A 150 -0.92 -13.05 -16.50
C ILE A 150 -0.72 -13.81 -17.82
N SER A 151 -1.42 -13.37 -18.86
CA SER A 151 -1.43 -14.00 -20.19
C SER A 151 -0.03 -14.03 -20.83
N TYR A 152 0.35 -15.19 -21.35
CA TYR A 152 1.60 -15.36 -22.08
C TYR A 152 1.62 -14.57 -23.39
N ALA A 153 0.51 -14.51 -24.12
CA ALA A 153 0.42 -13.75 -25.35
C ALA A 153 0.64 -12.24 -25.11
N THR A 154 0.03 -11.70 -24.04
CA THR A 154 0.18 -10.28 -23.69
C THR A 154 1.61 -9.96 -23.24
N LEU A 155 2.23 -10.85 -22.44
CA LEU A 155 3.62 -10.69 -22.01
C LEU A 155 4.61 -10.78 -23.19
N GLY A 156 4.48 -11.81 -24.04
CA GLY A 156 5.40 -12.07 -25.16
C GLY A 156 5.42 -10.96 -26.20
N ALA A 157 4.26 -10.35 -26.47
CA ALA A 157 4.17 -9.23 -27.40
C ALA A 157 4.84 -7.94 -26.90
N SER A 158 4.94 -7.75 -25.58
CA SER A 158 5.19 -6.43 -24.98
C SER A 158 6.54 -6.30 -24.28
N PHE A 159 7.06 -7.38 -23.69
CA PHE A 159 8.21 -7.33 -22.78
C PHE A 159 9.32 -8.31 -23.19
N LYS A 160 10.56 -7.85 -23.01
CA LYS A 160 11.77 -8.69 -23.25
C LYS A 160 12.75 -8.65 -22.08
N GLY A 161 12.54 -7.76 -21.10
CA GLY A 161 13.43 -7.58 -19.96
C GLY A 161 12.97 -8.29 -18.68
N LYS A 162 13.41 -7.74 -17.55
CA LYS A 162 12.85 -8.06 -16.23
C LYS A 162 11.72 -7.08 -15.93
N ALA A 163 10.68 -7.57 -15.29
CA ALA A 163 9.56 -6.75 -14.85
C ALA A 163 9.19 -7.01 -13.38
N ASP A 164 8.65 -5.97 -12.76
CA ASP A 164 8.21 -5.95 -11.39
C ASP A 164 6.69 -6.06 -11.31
N ILE A 165 6.21 -6.94 -10.44
CA ILE A 165 4.78 -7.19 -10.25
C ILE A 165 4.28 -6.38 -9.05
N HIS A 166 3.20 -5.64 -9.26
CA HIS A 166 2.52 -4.80 -8.27
C HIS A 166 1.04 -5.12 -8.23
N VAL A 167 0.41 -4.99 -7.08
CA VAL A 167 -1.05 -4.83 -6.98
C VAL A 167 -1.36 -3.34 -7.09
N ASN A 168 -2.35 -3.00 -7.92
CA ASN A 168 -2.89 -1.65 -7.95
C ASN A 168 -4.18 -1.57 -7.12
N TYR A 169 -4.30 -0.49 -6.40
CA TYR A 169 -5.40 -0.17 -5.51
C TYR A 169 -6.11 1.09 -6.02
N ASP A 170 -7.24 1.42 -5.40
CA ASP A 170 -7.89 2.71 -5.63
C ASP A 170 -6.96 3.90 -5.34
N HIS A 171 -7.24 5.05 -5.96
CA HIS A 171 -6.45 6.28 -5.82
C HIS A 171 -4.97 6.18 -6.26
N ALA A 172 -4.70 5.31 -7.25
CA ALA A 172 -3.38 5.14 -7.90
C ALA A 172 -2.25 4.66 -6.98
N GLU A 173 -2.58 4.08 -5.82
CA GLU A 173 -1.60 3.41 -4.98
C GLU A 173 -1.21 2.06 -5.60
N THR A 174 0.09 1.79 -5.68
CA THR A 174 0.62 0.49 -6.13
C THR A 174 1.53 -0.09 -5.06
N ARG A 175 1.44 -1.40 -4.83
CA ARG A 175 2.28 -2.09 -3.84
C ARG A 175 2.93 -3.31 -4.46
N ARG A 176 4.23 -3.48 -4.23
CA ARG A 176 4.98 -4.68 -4.62
C ARG A 176 4.39 -5.90 -3.89
N ILE A 177 4.20 -6.98 -4.63
CA ILE A 177 3.83 -8.27 -4.02
C ILE A 177 5.08 -8.87 -3.36
N ARG A 178 4.98 -9.23 -2.09
CA ARG A 178 6.00 -10.00 -1.36
C ARG A 178 5.94 -11.45 -1.82
N MET A 179 7.09 -12.06 -2.08
CA MET A 179 7.22 -13.50 -2.33
C MET A 179 7.92 -14.15 -1.13
N PRO A 180 7.17 -14.89 -0.29
CA PRO A 180 7.73 -15.64 0.83
C PRO A 180 8.76 -16.67 0.36
N ALA A 181 9.73 -16.99 1.22
CA ALA A 181 10.82 -17.92 0.88
C ALA A 181 10.35 -19.36 0.62
N ASN A 182 9.19 -19.75 1.16
CA ASN A 182 8.57 -21.05 0.94
C ASN A 182 7.80 -21.16 -0.39
N VAL A 183 7.54 -20.05 -1.09
CA VAL A 183 6.90 -20.08 -2.40
C VAL A 183 7.95 -20.35 -3.47
N LYS A 184 7.75 -21.42 -4.24
CA LYS A 184 8.69 -21.82 -5.31
C LYS A 184 8.57 -20.92 -6.53
N GLU A 185 9.69 -20.71 -7.20
CA GLU A 185 9.73 -20.08 -8.52
C GLU A 185 8.93 -20.90 -9.53
N THR A 186 8.34 -20.22 -10.51
CA THR A 186 7.53 -20.85 -11.55
C THR A 186 8.09 -20.47 -12.91
N THR A 187 8.34 -21.49 -13.74
CA THR A 187 8.96 -21.32 -15.05
C THR A 187 8.04 -21.80 -16.15
N HIS A 188 7.99 -21.08 -17.27
CA HIS A 188 7.31 -21.49 -18.48
C HIS A 188 8.04 -20.96 -19.72
N ALA A 189 8.43 -21.84 -20.64
CA ALA A 189 9.09 -21.47 -21.90
C ALA A 189 10.23 -20.44 -21.75
N GLY A 190 11.03 -20.54 -20.67
CA GLY A 190 12.14 -19.62 -20.38
C GLY A 190 11.75 -18.31 -19.67
N ALA A 191 10.46 -18.00 -19.52
CA ALA A 191 9.96 -16.99 -18.60
C ALA A 191 9.98 -17.53 -17.16
N ILE A 192 10.42 -16.72 -16.20
CA ILE A 192 10.57 -17.14 -14.80
C ILE A 192 9.89 -16.13 -13.89
N VAL A 193 8.91 -16.57 -13.11
CA VAL A 193 8.36 -15.84 -11.97
C VAL A 193 9.19 -16.18 -10.74
N PHE A 194 9.86 -15.18 -10.16
CA PHE A 194 10.92 -15.38 -9.18
C PHE A 194 10.88 -14.40 -8.01
N ARG A 195 11.62 -14.76 -6.96
CA ARG A 195 11.81 -13.94 -5.75
C ARG A 195 13.05 -13.08 -5.89
N THR A 196 12.92 -11.76 -5.76
CA THR A 196 14.09 -10.87 -5.70
C THR A 196 14.87 -11.01 -4.41
N VAL A 197 16.08 -10.45 -4.35
CA VAL A 197 16.90 -10.39 -3.13
C VAL A 197 16.18 -9.67 -1.97
N THR A 198 15.33 -8.69 -2.28
CA THR A 198 14.49 -7.97 -1.29
C THR A 198 13.20 -8.71 -0.93
N GLY A 199 12.98 -9.91 -1.48
CA GLY A 199 11.80 -10.72 -1.23
C GLY A 199 10.54 -10.26 -1.96
N ALA A 200 10.67 -9.46 -3.02
CA ALA A 200 9.56 -9.06 -3.86
C ALA A 200 9.38 -10.03 -5.04
N LEU A 201 8.17 -10.06 -5.60
CA LEU A 201 7.82 -10.84 -6.77
C LEU A 201 8.22 -10.12 -8.06
N SER A 202 8.92 -10.81 -8.96
CA SER A 202 9.27 -10.28 -10.28
C SER A 202 9.18 -11.38 -11.34
N ILE A 203 9.20 -10.97 -12.61
CA ILE A 203 9.26 -11.87 -13.76
C ILE A 203 10.48 -11.55 -14.62
N ASP A 204 11.20 -12.58 -15.05
CA ASP A 204 12.32 -12.49 -16.00
C ASP A 204 11.87 -13.05 -17.35
N LEU A 205 11.88 -12.21 -18.38
CA LEU A 205 11.44 -12.55 -19.74
C LEU A 205 12.60 -12.58 -20.75
N ARG A 206 13.85 -12.40 -20.31
CA ARG A 206 15.01 -12.28 -21.23
C ARG A 206 15.27 -13.53 -22.07
N LYS A 207 14.85 -14.70 -21.58
CA LYS A 207 14.97 -15.99 -22.27
C LYS A 207 13.61 -16.56 -22.68
N ALA A 208 12.54 -15.77 -22.53
CA ALA A 208 11.18 -16.22 -22.75
C ALA A 208 10.89 -16.44 -24.23
N LYS A 209 10.18 -17.53 -24.52
CA LYS A 209 9.61 -17.88 -25.81
C LYS A 209 8.10 -18.04 -25.65
N LEU A 210 7.47 -16.96 -25.21
CA LEU A 210 6.02 -16.83 -25.13
C LEU A 210 5.56 -16.33 -26.50
N ALA A 211 4.61 -17.03 -27.11
CA ALA A 211 4.22 -16.95 -28.52
C ALA A 211 4.20 -15.53 -29.13
#